data_AF-A0A859DN14-F1
#
_entry.id   AF-A0A859DN14-F1
#
_cell.length_a   1.000
_cell.length_b   1.000
_cell.length_c   1.000
_cell.angle_alpha   90.00
_cell.angle_beta   90.00
_cell.angle_gamma   90.00
#
_symmetry.space_group_name_H-M   'P 1'
#
loop_
_entity.id
_entity.type
_entity.pdbx_description
1 polymer ?
#
loop_
_entity_poly.entity_id
_entity_poly.type
_entity_poly.pdbx_seq_one_letter_code
_entity_poly.pdbx_strand_id
1 'polypeptide(L)'
;MMQNDLTQKILFNPLHAEVNELYILSAYATPNMLSWYMKNIYHKTTVPIRINLVVGMVPFDNLSVSIHEGFQNIVSSELPHEISSIKCSYVIDKPAEHANLFIWCKDGHPVTAFTGSANFVQSSFVGRHRNELMDICNPAEAMSYYESVVPRTVYCNHAEIEEYIILRPTHPVLDLECNLVNGLDEYDSVVLSLITKSGEPGTRSGLNWGQRKGREPNQAYIPLPSRIAKSGFFPLEKRHFTAITDDRHQLTLRVEQQNNKAITTPVRNSDLGEYFRNRLGLANGAYVTRADLDQYGRTDVKFVKLDDETFYMDFS
;
A
#
# COMPACT_ATOMS: atom_id res chain seq x y z
N MET A 1 -19.91 -13.42 -15.98
CA MET A 1 -19.87 -12.41 -14.91
C MET A 1 -19.35 -12.97 -13.58
N MET A 2 -18.39 -12.25 -12.99
CA MET A 2 -17.71 -12.52 -11.73
C MET A 2 -17.97 -11.36 -10.75
N GLN A 3 -18.22 -11.69 -9.49
CA GLN A 3 -18.52 -10.73 -8.40
C GLN A 3 -17.70 -10.98 -7.13
N ASN A 4 -17.34 -12.24 -6.86
CA ASN A 4 -16.57 -12.65 -5.68
C ASN A 4 -15.17 -13.10 -6.08
N ASP A 5 -14.22 -12.95 -5.15
CA ASP A 5 -12.82 -13.39 -5.28
C ASP A 5 -12.13 -12.83 -6.53
N LEU A 6 -12.44 -11.58 -6.89
CA LEU A 6 -11.93 -10.93 -8.10
C LEU A 6 -10.40 -10.91 -8.14
N THR A 7 -9.76 -10.64 -7.00
CA THR A 7 -8.31 -10.76 -6.83
C THR A 7 -7.78 -12.11 -7.27
N GLN A 8 -8.36 -13.21 -6.76
CA GLN A 8 -7.89 -14.54 -7.14
C GLN A 8 -8.17 -14.80 -8.62
N LYS A 9 -9.39 -14.52 -9.10
CA LYS A 9 -9.79 -14.87 -10.47
C LYS A 9 -9.06 -14.09 -11.55
N ILE A 10 -8.76 -12.81 -11.30
CA ILE A 10 -8.25 -11.87 -12.32
C ILE A 10 -6.75 -11.65 -12.18
N LEU A 11 -6.21 -11.62 -10.96
CA LEU A 11 -4.81 -11.21 -10.73
C LEU A 11 -3.87 -12.37 -10.37
N PHE A 12 -4.38 -13.48 -9.81
CA PHE A 12 -3.52 -14.59 -9.34
C PHE A 12 -3.73 -15.92 -10.07
N ASN A 13 -4.97 -16.37 -10.27
CA ASN A 13 -5.26 -17.62 -10.98
C ASN A 13 -4.64 -17.68 -12.39
N PRO A 14 -4.59 -16.58 -13.17
CA PRO A 14 -3.95 -16.61 -14.48
C PRO A 14 -2.47 -17.00 -14.45
N LEU A 15 -1.75 -16.74 -13.34
CA LEU A 15 -0.33 -17.09 -13.19
C LEU A 15 -0.06 -18.60 -13.33
N HIS A 16 -1.06 -19.44 -13.06
CA HIS A 16 -0.93 -20.89 -13.24
C HIS A 16 -0.81 -21.32 -14.72
N ALA A 17 -1.13 -20.45 -15.67
CA ALA A 17 -1.02 -20.72 -17.11
C ALA A 17 0.36 -20.38 -17.70
N GLU A 18 1.39 -20.20 -16.85
CA GLU A 18 2.75 -19.82 -17.26
C GLU A 18 2.79 -18.54 -18.12
N VAL A 19 1.84 -17.63 -17.87
CA VAL A 19 1.84 -16.28 -18.44
C VAL A 19 2.97 -15.47 -17.80
N ASN A 20 3.61 -14.62 -18.59
CA ASN A 20 4.75 -13.81 -18.16
C ASN A 20 4.52 -12.30 -18.33
N GLU A 21 3.32 -11.89 -18.73
CA GLU A 21 2.99 -10.48 -18.94
C GLU A 21 1.57 -10.15 -18.51
N LEU A 22 1.43 -9.06 -17.76
CA LEU A 22 0.15 -8.48 -17.35
C LEU A 22 0.05 -7.07 -17.93
N TYR A 23 -0.95 -6.87 -18.79
CA TYR A 23 -1.31 -5.57 -19.34
C TYR A 23 -2.59 -5.08 -18.66
N ILE A 24 -2.54 -3.88 -18.10
CA ILE A 24 -3.64 -3.25 -17.37
C ILE A 24 -3.93 -1.92 -18.02
N LEU A 25 -5.13 -1.76 -18.56
CA LEU A 25 -5.71 -0.44 -18.85
C LEU A 25 -6.77 -0.19 -17.80
N SER A 26 -6.66 0.88 -17.04
CA SER A 26 -7.66 1.20 -16.02
C SER A 26 -7.98 2.68 -16.03
N ALA A 27 -9.26 3.01 -15.86
CA ALA A 27 -9.71 4.39 -15.76
C ALA A 27 -8.95 5.13 -14.64
N TYR A 28 -8.87 4.47 -13.49
CA TYR A 28 -8.18 4.95 -12.30
C TYR A 28 -7.27 3.86 -11.74
N ALA A 29 -6.08 4.23 -11.32
CA ALA A 29 -5.16 3.33 -10.65
C ALA A 29 -4.45 4.04 -9.50
N THR A 30 -4.07 3.28 -8.47
CA THR A 30 -3.28 3.80 -7.35
C THR A 30 -1.92 3.10 -7.21
N PRO A 31 -0.86 3.82 -6.78
CA PRO A 31 0.43 3.21 -6.50
C PRO A 31 0.33 2.17 -5.37
N ASN A 32 -0.57 2.35 -4.41
CA ASN A 32 -0.81 1.37 -3.34
C ASN A 32 -1.27 0.01 -3.89
N MET A 33 -2.16 -0.01 -4.89
CA MET A 33 -2.61 -1.27 -5.49
C MET A 33 -1.49 -1.96 -6.26
N LEU A 34 -0.69 -1.20 -7.01
CA LEU A 34 0.48 -1.74 -7.70
C LEU A 34 1.50 -2.32 -6.71
N SER A 35 1.85 -1.57 -5.67
CA SER A 35 2.76 -2.01 -4.60
C SER A 35 2.23 -3.25 -3.88
N TRP A 36 0.94 -3.29 -3.56
CA TRP A 36 0.28 -4.45 -2.96
C TRP A 36 0.39 -5.68 -3.86
N TYR A 37 0.11 -5.53 -5.16
CA TYR A 37 0.19 -6.64 -6.10
C TYR A 37 1.63 -7.16 -6.21
N MET A 38 2.61 -6.26 -6.30
CA MET A 38 4.03 -6.64 -6.36
C MET A 38 4.49 -7.47 -5.18
N LYS A 39 4.00 -7.17 -3.98
CA LYS A 39 4.36 -7.91 -2.77
C LYS A 39 3.65 -9.26 -2.66
N ASN A 40 2.41 -9.33 -3.13
CA ASN A 40 1.57 -10.50 -2.97
C ASN A 40 1.74 -11.54 -4.10
N ILE A 41 2.58 -11.26 -5.09
CA ILE A 41 2.93 -12.23 -6.14
C ILE A 41 4.00 -13.24 -5.69
N TYR A 42 4.67 -12.99 -4.57
CA TYR A 42 5.71 -13.86 -4.00
C TYR A 42 5.24 -15.31 -3.92
N HIS A 43 6.04 -16.25 -4.44
CA HIS A 43 5.70 -17.68 -4.57
C HIS A 43 4.44 -18.04 -5.38
N LYS A 44 3.82 -17.09 -6.11
CA LYS A 44 2.63 -17.34 -6.93
C LYS A 44 2.91 -17.47 -8.42
N THR A 45 4.14 -17.17 -8.86
CA THR A 45 4.56 -17.30 -10.25
C THR A 45 5.72 -18.27 -10.40
N THR A 46 5.75 -19.00 -11.51
CA THR A 46 6.87 -19.88 -11.89
C THR A 46 7.93 -19.14 -12.70
N VAL A 47 7.57 -18.01 -13.31
CA VAL A 47 8.47 -17.17 -14.12
C VAL A 47 8.29 -15.69 -13.75
N PRO A 48 9.36 -14.87 -13.79
CA PRO A 48 9.22 -13.44 -13.52
C PRO A 48 8.29 -12.77 -14.54
N ILE A 49 7.33 -11.97 -14.06
CA ILE A 49 6.33 -11.33 -14.93
C ILE A 49 6.69 -9.88 -15.27
N ARG A 50 6.25 -9.39 -16.43
CA ARG A 50 6.25 -7.97 -16.81
C ARG A 50 4.89 -7.35 -16.51
N ILE A 51 4.86 -6.17 -15.91
CA ILE A 51 3.62 -5.43 -15.64
C ILE A 51 3.60 -4.16 -16.47
N ASN A 52 2.56 -3.97 -17.29
CA ASN A 52 2.34 -2.79 -18.14
C ASN A 52 1.02 -2.11 -17.76
N LEU A 53 1.11 -0.99 -17.05
CA LEU A 53 -0.04 -0.22 -16.57
C LEU A 53 -0.25 1.05 -17.40
N VAL A 54 -1.49 1.28 -17.82
CA VAL A 54 -1.99 2.53 -18.43
C VAL A 54 -3.10 3.10 -17.55
N VAL A 55 -2.93 4.36 -17.10
CA VAL A 55 -3.95 5.11 -16.35
C VAL A 55 -4.72 6.03 -17.30
N GLY A 56 -6.03 5.82 -17.39
CA GLY A 56 -6.83 6.28 -18.51
C GLY A 56 -7.49 7.66 -18.37
N MET A 57 -7.91 8.04 -17.16
CA MET A 57 -8.72 9.25 -16.94
C MET A 57 -7.90 10.54 -16.73
N VAL A 58 -6.57 10.47 -16.84
CA VAL A 58 -5.66 11.60 -16.58
C VAL A 58 -5.99 12.87 -17.38
N PRO A 59 -6.33 12.83 -18.69
CA PRO A 59 -6.67 14.05 -19.45
C PRO A 59 -7.99 14.72 -19.03
N PHE A 60 -8.79 14.05 -18.21
CA PHE A 60 -10.09 14.54 -17.76
C PHE A 60 -10.06 14.93 -16.28
N ASP A 61 -9.60 14.03 -15.40
CA ASP A 61 -9.62 14.24 -13.94
C ASP A 61 -8.29 14.77 -13.37
N ASN A 62 -7.23 14.78 -14.19
CA ASN A 62 -5.87 15.14 -13.77
C ASN A 62 -5.32 14.12 -12.75
N LEU A 63 -4.14 14.37 -12.18
CA LEU A 63 -3.55 13.54 -11.13
C LEU A 63 -3.19 14.37 -9.90
N SER A 64 -3.14 13.74 -8.72
CA SER A 64 -2.48 14.37 -7.58
C SER A 64 -0.97 14.17 -7.65
N VAL A 65 -0.19 15.14 -7.13
CA VAL A 65 1.27 15.03 -7.01
C VAL A 65 1.65 13.72 -6.31
N SER A 66 0.94 13.38 -5.24
CA SER A 66 1.23 12.19 -4.44
C SER A 66 1.01 10.86 -5.18
N ILE A 67 0.01 10.78 -6.06
CA ILE A 67 -0.24 9.61 -6.89
C ILE A 67 0.86 9.48 -7.95
N HIS A 68 1.23 10.60 -8.57
CA HIS A 68 2.27 10.66 -9.58
C HIS A 68 3.63 10.21 -9.04
N GLU A 69 4.10 10.84 -7.96
CA GLU A 69 5.35 10.51 -7.29
C GLU A 69 5.34 9.06 -6.78
N GLY A 70 4.19 8.57 -6.28
CA GLY A 70 4.03 7.17 -5.88
C GLY A 70 4.29 6.19 -7.01
N PHE A 71 3.79 6.46 -8.22
CA PHE A 71 4.09 5.63 -9.39
C PHE A 71 5.55 5.74 -9.83
N GLN A 72 6.12 6.96 -9.84
CA GLN A 72 7.53 7.17 -10.19
C GLN A 72 8.48 6.41 -9.25
N ASN A 73 8.20 6.43 -7.95
CA ASN A 73 8.96 5.69 -6.95
C ASN A 73 8.91 4.19 -7.19
N ILE A 74 7.73 3.63 -7.53
CA ILE A 74 7.58 2.20 -7.79
C ILE A 74 8.34 1.77 -9.06
N VAL A 75 8.22 2.52 -10.17
CA VAL A 75 8.92 2.14 -11.41
C VAL A 75 10.43 2.30 -11.33
N SER A 76 10.91 3.10 -10.36
CA SER A 76 12.34 3.35 -10.12
C SER A 76 12.92 2.51 -8.97
N SER A 77 12.09 1.77 -8.24
CA SER A 77 12.53 0.95 -7.10
C SER A 77 13.15 -0.38 -7.53
N GLU A 78 13.91 -0.98 -6.62
CA GLU A 78 14.32 -2.38 -6.76
C GLU A 78 13.10 -3.30 -6.83
N LEU A 79 13.05 -4.13 -7.87
CA LEU A 79 11.93 -5.03 -8.13
C LEU A 79 12.15 -6.38 -7.45
N PRO A 80 11.09 -7.01 -6.91
CA PRO A 80 11.19 -8.38 -6.41
C PRO A 80 11.54 -9.35 -7.55
N HIS A 81 12.16 -10.49 -7.23
CA HIS A 81 12.63 -11.47 -8.22
C HIS A 81 11.51 -12.00 -9.13
N GLU A 82 10.27 -12.02 -8.66
CA GLU A 82 9.07 -12.41 -9.40
C GLU A 82 8.64 -11.39 -10.47
N ILE A 83 9.25 -10.21 -10.52
CA ILE A 83 8.88 -9.14 -11.46
C ILE A 83 10.10 -8.73 -12.26
N SER A 84 10.04 -8.97 -13.57
CA SER A 84 11.14 -8.64 -14.48
C SER A 84 11.16 -7.17 -14.89
N SER A 85 9.98 -6.52 -15.00
CA SER A 85 9.89 -5.09 -15.29
C SER A 85 8.51 -4.54 -14.96
N ILE A 86 8.45 -3.24 -14.62
CA ILE A 86 7.21 -2.49 -14.48
C ILE A 86 7.27 -1.28 -15.39
N LYS A 87 6.20 -1.06 -16.15
CA LYS A 87 5.95 0.16 -16.91
C LYS A 87 4.62 0.75 -16.45
N CYS A 88 4.63 2.04 -16.16
CA CYS A 88 3.42 2.81 -15.86
C CYS A 88 3.38 4.01 -16.81
N SER A 89 2.24 4.22 -17.44
CA SER A 89 2.02 5.30 -18.40
C SER A 89 0.66 5.94 -18.17
N TYR A 90 0.53 7.20 -18.57
CA TYR A 90 -0.71 7.96 -18.51
C TYR A 90 -1.19 8.23 -19.91
N VAL A 91 -2.49 8.09 -20.14
CA VAL A 91 -3.11 8.70 -21.33
C VAL A 91 -2.96 10.22 -21.19
N ILE A 92 -2.41 10.89 -22.20
CA ILE A 92 -2.17 12.33 -22.19
C ILE A 92 -3.14 13.10 -23.09
N ASP A 93 -3.72 12.42 -24.08
CA ASP A 93 -4.61 13.01 -25.08
C ASP A 93 -6.04 12.50 -24.98
N LYS A 94 -7.00 13.37 -25.33
CA LYS A 94 -8.42 13.00 -25.44
C LYS A 94 -8.65 12.06 -26.64
N PRO A 95 -9.65 11.15 -26.57
CA PRO A 95 -10.55 10.93 -25.44
C PRO A 95 -9.87 10.24 -24.25
N ALA A 96 -10.28 10.59 -23.03
CA ALA A 96 -9.83 9.88 -21.84
C ALA A 96 -10.37 8.44 -21.85
N GLU A 97 -9.59 7.52 -21.30
CA GLU A 97 -9.94 6.10 -21.24
C GLU A 97 -10.61 5.77 -19.92
N HIS A 98 -11.90 5.44 -19.95
CA HIS A 98 -12.66 5.03 -18.76
C HIS A 98 -12.85 3.49 -18.70
N ALA A 99 -12.18 2.75 -19.57
CA ALA A 99 -12.24 1.29 -19.60
C ALA A 99 -11.37 0.67 -18.51
N ASN A 100 -11.76 -0.52 -18.05
CA ASN A 100 -10.94 -1.37 -17.19
C ASN A 100 -10.72 -2.73 -17.86
N LEU A 101 -9.48 -3.03 -18.23
CA LEU A 101 -9.05 -4.23 -18.92
C LEU A 101 -7.82 -4.82 -18.23
N PHE A 102 -7.85 -6.13 -18.01
CA PHE A 102 -6.74 -6.91 -17.46
C PHE A 102 -6.44 -8.05 -18.42
N ILE A 103 -5.28 -8.03 -19.05
CA ILE A 103 -4.92 -8.95 -20.14
C ILE A 103 -3.64 -9.67 -19.76
N TRP A 104 -3.71 -11.00 -19.72
CA TRP A 104 -2.59 -11.87 -19.43
C TRP A 104 -2.04 -12.47 -20.71
N CYS A 105 -0.74 -12.34 -20.92
CA CYS A 105 -0.06 -12.85 -22.10
C CYS A 105 1.06 -13.82 -21.75
N LYS A 106 1.32 -14.72 -22.69
CA LYS A 106 2.50 -15.60 -22.71
C LYS A 106 3.32 -15.26 -23.93
N ASP A 107 4.53 -14.75 -23.72
CA ASP A 107 5.50 -14.43 -24.77
C ASP A 107 4.87 -13.58 -25.89
N GLY A 108 4.22 -12.48 -25.51
CA GLY A 108 3.53 -11.55 -26.39
C GLY A 108 2.15 -11.98 -26.90
N HIS A 109 1.72 -13.23 -26.63
CA HIS A 109 0.44 -13.73 -27.10
C HIS A 109 -0.63 -13.65 -26.01
N PRO A 110 -1.77 -12.96 -26.23
CA PRO A 110 -2.82 -12.83 -25.23
C PRO A 110 -3.51 -14.18 -24.98
N VAL A 111 -3.57 -14.59 -23.70
CA VAL A 111 -4.07 -15.90 -23.24
C VAL A 111 -5.44 -15.77 -22.60
N THR A 112 -5.62 -14.81 -21.70
CA THR A 112 -6.91 -14.53 -21.04
C THR A 112 -7.06 -13.04 -20.79
N ALA A 113 -8.29 -12.54 -20.83
CA ALA A 113 -8.58 -11.14 -20.58
C ALA A 113 -9.89 -10.97 -19.80
N PHE A 114 -9.93 -9.89 -19.02
CA PHE A 114 -11.05 -9.54 -18.16
C PHE A 114 -11.41 -8.07 -18.34
N THR A 115 -12.70 -7.76 -18.33
CA THR A 115 -13.23 -6.39 -18.44
C THR A 115 -14.38 -6.17 -17.47
N GLY A 116 -14.60 -4.92 -17.04
CA GLY A 116 -15.73 -4.58 -16.20
C GLY A 116 -15.57 -3.28 -15.43
N SER A 117 -16.16 -3.21 -14.23
CA SER A 117 -16.20 -1.98 -13.42
C SER A 117 -14.97 -1.77 -12.54
N ALA A 118 -14.20 -2.82 -12.23
CA ALA A 118 -13.09 -2.77 -11.29
C ALA A 118 -11.92 -1.91 -11.81
N ASN A 119 -11.70 -0.77 -11.16
CA ASN A 119 -10.48 0.02 -11.33
C ASN A 119 -9.28 -0.67 -10.69
N PHE A 120 -8.06 -0.35 -11.11
CA PHE A 120 -6.84 -0.90 -10.52
C PHE A 120 -6.47 -0.20 -9.20
N VAL A 121 -7.37 -0.33 -8.22
CA VAL A 121 -7.30 0.24 -6.87
C VAL A 121 -7.61 -0.86 -5.85
N GLN A 122 -7.14 -0.70 -4.61
CA GLN A 122 -7.34 -1.74 -3.59
C GLN A 122 -8.82 -1.96 -3.27
N SER A 123 -9.69 -0.95 -3.26
CA SER A 123 -11.12 -1.16 -2.97
C SER A 123 -11.83 -2.12 -3.92
N SER A 124 -11.36 -2.24 -5.16
CA SER A 124 -11.95 -3.11 -6.19
C SER A 124 -11.47 -4.57 -6.09
N PHE A 125 -10.37 -4.83 -5.40
CA PHE A 125 -9.69 -6.13 -5.40
C PHE A 125 -9.45 -6.69 -3.98
N VAL A 126 -9.07 -5.84 -3.05
CA VAL A 126 -8.69 -6.17 -1.68
C VAL A 126 -9.82 -5.78 -0.74
N GLY A 127 -10.26 -6.75 0.07
CA GLY A 127 -11.34 -6.52 1.02
C GLY A 127 -12.74 -6.59 0.42
N ARG A 128 -13.72 -6.00 1.12
CA ARG A 128 -15.15 -5.96 0.73
C ARG A 128 -15.69 -4.53 0.63
N HIS A 129 -14.85 -3.60 0.16
CA HIS A 129 -15.21 -2.18 0.11
C HIS A 129 -16.14 -1.82 -1.05
N ARG A 130 -16.07 -2.55 -2.17
CA ARG A 130 -16.93 -2.33 -3.35
C ARG A 130 -17.40 -3.65 -3.95
N ASN A 131 -18.63 -3.62 -4.46
CA ASN A 131 -19.15 -4.66 -5.32
C ASN A 131 -18.79 -4.30 -6.76
N GLU A 132 -17.86 -5.05 -7.34
CA GLU A 132 -17.43 -4.88 -8.72
C GLU A 132 -17.97 -6.03 -9.57
N LEU A 133 -18.23 -5.72 -10.84
CA LEU A 133 -18.68 -6.67 -11.85
C LEU A 133 -17.61 -6.78 -12.91
N MET A 134 -17.09 -7.99 -13.09
CA MET A 134 -16.11 -8.30 -14.12
C MET A 134 -16.61 -9.44 -14.99
N ASP A 135 -16.15 -9.53 -16.23
CA ASP A 135 -16.38 -10.69 -17.08
C ASP A 135 -15.14 -11.06 -17.88
N ILE A 136 -15.11 -12.30 -18.37
CA ILE A 136 -14.11 -12.73 -19.34
C ILE A 136 -14.45 -12.09 -20.68
N CYS A 137 -13.44 -11.58 -21.38
CA CYS A 137 -13.57 -11.06 -22.74
C CYS A 137 -12.57 -11.71 -23.69
N ASN A 138 -12.71 -11.45 -24.99
CA ASN A 138 -11.81 -11.98 -26.00
C ASN A 138 -10.40 -11.38 -25.80
N PRO A 139 -9.35 -12.21 -25.56
CA PRO A 139 -8.01 -11.70 -25.28
C PRO A 139 -7.36 -10.94 -26.46
N ALA A 140 -7.62 -11.37 -27.70
CA ALA A 140 -7.07 -10.73 -28.88
C ALA A 140 -7.72 -9.36 -29.14
N GLU A 141 -9.04 -9.26 -28.96
CA GLU A 141 -9.75 -7.97 -29.08
C GLU A 141 -9.35 -7.00 -27.96
N ALA A 142 -9.22 -7.50 -26.73
CA ALA A 142 -8.78 -6.69 -25.60
C ALA A 142 -7.35 -6.15 -25.82
N MET A 143 -6.43 -6.99 -26.32
CA MET A 143 -5.08 -6.55 -26.66
C MET A 143 -5.07 -5.53 -27.80
N SER A 144 -5.84 -5.76 -28.86
CA SER A 144 -5.98 -4.80 -29.97
C SER A 144 -6.47 -3.44 -29.47
N TYR A 145 -7.43 -3.42 -28.55
CA TYR A 145 -7.89 -2.17 -27.93
C TYR A 145 -6.78 -1.52 -27.10
N TYR A 146 -6.10 -2.26 -26.24
CA TYR A 146 -4.99 -1.75 -25.42
C TYR A 146 -3.90 -1.12 -26.31
N GLU A 147 -3.47 -1.81 -27.36
CA GLU A 147 -2.46 -1.33 -28.31
C GLU A 147 -2.91 -0.06 -29.05
N SER A 148 -4.21 0.09 -29.32
CA SER A 148 -4.75 1.32 -29.92
C SER A 148 -4.66 2.56 -28.99
N VAL A 149 -4.57 2.34 -27.67
CA VAL A 149 -4.42 3.41 -26.67
C VAL A 149 -2.97 3.83 -26.51
N VAL A 150 -2.02 2.89 -26.62
CA VAL A 150 -0.57 3.09 -26.36
C VAL A 150 0.02 4.33 -27.06
N PRO A 151 -0.28 4.65 -28.33
CA PRO A 151 0.29 5.84 -28.99
C PRO A 151 -0.07 7.18 -28.34
N ARG A 152 -1.09 7.21 -27.48
CA ARG A 152 -1.56 8.41 -26.76
C ARG A 152 -1.11 8.43 -25.29
N THR A 153 -0.12 7.61 -24.94
CA THR A 153 0.38 7.54 -23.57
C THR A 153 1.83 8.01 -23.46
N VAL A 154 2.18 8.49 -22.27
CA VAL A 154 3.56 8.83 -21.90
C VAL A 154 3.90 8.12 -20.59
N TYR A 155 5.12 7.60 -20.47
CA TYR A 155 5.58 6.96 -19.25
C TYR A 155 5.61 7.94 -18.07
N CYS A 156 5.23 7.48 -16.88
CA CYS A 156 5.18 8.33 -15.69
C CYS A 156 6.56 8.86 -15.26
N ASN A 157 7.64 8.21 -15.68
CA ASN A 157 9.02 8.61 -15.42
C ASN A 157 9.68 9.32 -16.62
N HIS A 158 8.89 9.76 -17.61
CA HIS A 158 9.40 10.62 -18.67
C HIS A 158 9.87 11.96 -18.06
N ALA A 159 11.06 12.44 -18.48
CA ALA A 159 11.70 13.61 -17.86
C ALA A 159 10.84 14.88 -17.94
N GLU A 160 9.99 14.99 -18.96
CA GLU A 160 9.10 16.14 -19.21
C GLU A 160 7.62 15.77 -19.01
N ILE A 161 7.31 14.74 -18.21
CA ILE A 161 5.93 14.26 -18.02
C ILE A 161 4.97 15.37 -17.57
N GLU A 162 5.46 16.33 -16.80
CA GLU A 162 4.72 17.48 -16.28
C GLU A 162 4.27 18.47 -17.38
N GLU A 163 4.84 18.38 -18.59
CA GLU A 163 4.36 19.15 -19.75
C GLU A 163 3.09 18.54 -20.37
N TYR A 164 2.85 17.25 -20.12
CA TYR A 164 1.75 16.50 -20.72
C TYR A 164 0.57 16.28 -19.77
N ILE A 165 0.77 16.46 -18.46
CA ILE A 165 -0.27 16.22 -17.44
C ILE A 165 -0.43 17.42 -16.52
N ILE A 166 -1.62 17.57 -15.95
CA ILE A 166 -1.86 18.55 -14.89
C ILE A 166 -1.75 17.84 -13.55
N LEU A 167 -0.87 18.34 -12.68
CA LEU A 167 -0.75 17.88 -11.30
C LEU A 167 -1.51 18.82 -10.36
N ARG A 168 -2.32 18.24 -9.48
CA ARG A 168 -3.06 18.95 -8.42
C ARG A 168 -2.50 18.57 -7.05
N PRO A 169 -2.63 19.45 -6.03
CA PRO A 169 -2.25 19.09 -4.67
C PRO A 169 -2.99 17.87 -4.15
N THR A 170 -4.28 17.76 -4.49
CA THR A 170 -5.13 16.62 -4.14
C THR A 170 -6.03 16.20 -5.30
N HIS A 171 -6.40 14.93 -5.31
CA HIS A 171 -7.38 14.30 -6.18
C HIS A 171 -8.45 13.63 -5.32
N PRO A 172 -9.72 14.08 -5.35
CA PRO A 172 -10.74 13.70 -4.37
C PRO A 172 -11.05 12.20 -4.34
N VAL A 173 -10.98 11.52 -5.49
CA VAL A 173 -11.20 10.07 -5.58
C VAL A 173 -9.91 9.29 -5.32
N LEU A 174 -8.85 9.48 -6.13
CA LEU A 174 -7.60 8.73 -6.01
C LEU A 174 -6.88 8.89 -4.66
N ASP A 175 -6.89 10.08 -4.05
CA ASP A 175 -6.29 10.24 -2.72
C ASP A 175 -7.16 9.54 -1.67
N LEU A 176 -8.48 9.57 -1.79
CA LEU A 176 -9.37 8.79 -0.92
C LEU A 176 -9.15 7.28 -1.11
N GLU A 177 -8.92 6.81 -2.35
CA GLU A 177 -8.57 5.41 -2.61
C GLU A 177 -7.25 5.01 -1.95
N CYS A 178 -6.27 5.92 -1.91
CA CYS A 178 -5.04 5.70 -1.15
C CYS A 178 -5.25 5.83 0.36
N ASN A 179 -6.23 6.64 0.77
CA ASN A 179 -6.59 6.94 2.16
C ASN A 179 -7.85 6.16 2.61
N LEU A 180 -8.16 5.00 2.01
CA LEU A 180 -9.34 4.14 2.31
C LEU A 180 -9.32 3.49 3.70
N VAL A 181 -8.62 4.15 4.61
CA VAL A 181 -8.67 4.13 6.06
C VAL A 181 -10.10 4.33 6.59
N ASN A 182 -10.97 5.02 5.84
CA ASN A 182 -12.35 5.28 6.24
C ASN A 182 -13.31 4.07 6.06
N GLY A 183 -12.84 2.92 5.56
CA GLY A 183 -13.60 1.66 5.47
C GLY A 183 -13.15 0.58 6.46
N LEU A 184 -12.31 0.93 7.43
CA LEU A 184 -11.67 -0.02 8.36
C LEU A 184 -12.53 -0.41 9.57
N ASP A 185 -13.74 0.14 9.71
CA ASP A 185 -14.61 -0.15 10.86
C ASP A 185 -15.18 -1.57 10.83
N GLU A 186 -15.24 -2.21 9.66
CA GLU A 186 -15.65 -3.62 9.52
C GLU A 186 -14.50 -4.62 9.79
N TYR A 187 -13.26 -4.12 9.87
CA TYR A 187 -12.09 -4.93 10.13
C TYR A 187 -11.78 -5.00 11.62
N ASP A 188 -11.23 -6.13 12.05
CA ASP A 188 -10.69 -6.24 13.39
C ASP A 188 -9.66 -5.12 13.60
N SER A 189 -9.86 -4.35 14.67
CA SER A 189 -8.97 -3.27 15.04
C SER A 189 -8.69 -3.23 16.53
N VAL A 190 -7.52 -2.71 16.87
CA VAL A 190 -7.09 -2.51 18.26
C VAL A 190 -6.46 -1.14 18.41
N VAL A 191 -6.76 -0.48 19.52
CA VAL A 191 -6.13 0.79 19.91
C VAL A 191 -5.09 0.52 20.99
N LEU A 192 -3.86 0.95 20.74
CA LEU A 192 -2.72 0.78 21.63
C LEU A 192 -2.28 2.15 22.17
N SER A 193 -2.38 2.31 23.49
CA SER A 193 -2.02 3.56 24.15
C SER A 193 -0.50 3.78 24.17
N LEU A 194 -0.07 5.02 23.85
CA LEU A 194 1.32 5.47 23.96
C LEU A 194 1.64 6.08 25.34
N ILE A 195 0.61 6.30 26.15
CA ILE A 195 0.69 6.81 27.52
C ILE A 195 0.49 5.68 28.54
N THR A 196 0.98 5.92 29.76
CA THR A 196 0.79 5.02 30.89
C THR A 196 -0.53 5.31 31.61
N LYS A 197 -0.86 4.52 32.62
CA LYS A 197 -2.06 4.73 33.45
C LYS A 197 -2.11 6.09 34.15
N SER A 198 -0.97 6.76 34.33
CA SER A 198 -0.94 8.10 34.92
C SER A 198 -1.30 9.21 33.91
N GLY A 199 -1.57 8.85 32.66
CA GLY A 199 -1.77 9.83 31.59
C GLY A 199 -0.47 10.28 30.91
N GLU A 200 0.68 9.92 31.44
CA GLU A 200 1.99 10.37 30.93
C GLU A 200 2.67 9.31 30.06
N PRO A 201 3.42 9.70 29.01
CA PRO A 201 4.38 8.80 28.37
C PRO A 201 5.33 8.20 29.42
N GLY A 202 5.70 6.94 29.25
CA GLY A 202 6.61 6.30 30.20
C GLY A 202 7.97 6.98 30.19
N THR A 203 8.58 7.21 31.35
CA THR A 203 9.85 7.96 31.43
C THR A 203 11.05 7.21 30.84
N ARG A 204 10.98 5.89 30.82
CA ARG A 204 12.01 4.97 30.31
C ARG A 204 11.39 3.75 29.63
N SER A 205 10.23 3.92 29.00
CA SER A 205 9.44 2.88 28.35
C SER A 205 8.61 3.47 27.21
N GLY A 206 8.07 2.60 26.34
CA GLY A 206 7.33 3.04 25.16
C GLY A 206 8.22 3.88 24.23
N LEU A 207 7.75 5.08 23.87
CA LEU A 207 8.46 6.02 23.00
C LEU A 207 9.79 6.54 23.59
N ASN A 208 9.92 6.54 24.93
CA ASN A 208 11.13 6.99 25.63
C ASN A 208 11.98 5.84 26.14
N TRP A 209 11.84 4.62 25.60
CA TRP A 209 12.61 3.47 26.08
C TRP A 209 14.13 3.68 25.94
N GLY A 210 14.57 4.33 24.86
CA GLY A 210 15.95 4.71 24.57
C GLY A 210 16.53 5.81 25.46
N GLN A 211 15.69 6.54 26.22
CA GLN A 211 16.12 7.65 27.10
C GLN A 211 16.85 7.17 28.38
N ARG A 212 17.17 5.87 28.45
CA ARG A 212 17.97 5.28 29.53
C ARG A 212 19.45 5.57 29.31
N LYS A 213 20.18 5.72 30.41
CA LYS A 213 21.64 5.87 30.35
C LYS A 213 22.27 4.72 29.57
N GLY A 214 23.05 5.03 28.54
CA GLY A 214 23.79 4.06 27.72
C GLY A 214 22.96 3.36 26.63
N ARG A 215 21.77 3.85 26.30
CA ARG A 215 20.96 3.39 25.17
C ARG A 215 20.98 4.42 24.04
N GLU A 216 20.70 3.96 22.83
CA GLU A 216 20.48 4.87 21.71
C GLU A 216 19.12 5.58 21.94
N PRO A 217 19.07 6.94 21.95
CA PRO A 217 17.89 7.69 22.37
C PRO A 217 16.61 7.48 21.55
N ASN A 218 16.72 7.08 20.28
CA ASN A 218 15.57 6.80 19.42
C ASN A 218 14.96 5.40 19.63
N GLN A 219 15.63 4.49 20.34
CA GLN A 219 15.07 3.17 20.62
C GLN A 219 13.69 3.28 21.29
N ALA A 220 12.68 2.67 20.68
CA ALA A 220 11.29 2.78 21.12
C ALA A 220 10.50 1.50 20.87
N TYR A 221 9.35 1.37 21.51
CA TYR A 221 8.38 0.32 21.23
C TYR A 221 6.95 0.82 21.46
N ILE A 222 5.98 0.21 20.77
CA ILE A 222 4.55 0.42 21.06
C ILE A 222 4.14 -0.63 22.12
N PRO A 223 3.63 -0.21 23.30
CA PRO A 223 3.19 -1.15 24.32
C PRO A 223 2.04 -2.05 23.84
N LEU A 224 2.17 -3.35 24.04
CA LEU A 224 1.15 -4.33 23.70
C LEU A 224 0.54 -4.94 24.98
N PRO A 225 -0.72 -4.59 25.34
CA PRO A 225 -1.40 -5.19 26.47
C PRO A 225 -1.56 -6.71 26.30
N SER A 226 -1.33 -7.47 27.39
CA SER A 226 -1.41 -8.94 27.34
C SER A 226 -2.74 -9.48 26.83
N ARG A 227 -3.86 -8.76 27.04
CA ARG A 227 -5.17 -9.16 26.51
C ARG A 227 -5.21 -9.19 24.98
N ILE A 228 -4.52 -8.25 24.33
CA ILE A 228 -4.44 -8.14 22.87
C ILE A 228 -3.38 -9.11 22.34
N ALA A 229 -2.23 -9.25 23.02
CA ALA A 229 -1.23 -10.24 22.65
C ALA A 229 -1.80 -11.68 22.64
N LYS A 230 -2.79 -11.97 23.49
CA LYS A 230 -3.45 -13.29 23.57
C LYS A 230 -4.68 -13.43 22.67
N SER A 231 -5.13 -12.37 22.00
CA SER A 231 -6.34 -12.42 21.16
C SER A 231 -6.09 -13.01 19.77
N GLY A 232 -4.83 -13.22 19.38
CA GLY A 232 -4.46 -13.63 18.02
C GLY A 232 -4.48 -12.48 17.00
N PHE A 233 -4.58 -11.22 17.46
CA PHE A 233 -4.63 -10.06 16.56
C PHE A 233 -3.31 -9.85 15.81
N PHE A 234 -2.19 -9.88 16.53
CA PHE A 234 -0.84 -9.74 15.95
C PHE A 234 -0.13 -11.09 15.84
N PRO A 235 0.71 -11.30 14.82
CA PRO A 235 1.61 -12.44 14.76
C PRO A 235 2.56 -12.47 15.97
N LEU A 236 2.66 -13.63 16.62
CA LEU A 236 3.56 -13.87 17.75
C LEU A 236 4.84 -14.59 17.30
N GLU A 237 5.62 -15.09 18.26
CA GLU A 237 6.82 -15.91 18.00
C GLU A 237 7.90 -15.18 17.17
N LYS A 238 7.96 -13.85 17.31
CA LYS A 238 8.86 -12.96 16.57
C LYS A 238 8.64 -12.98 15.04
N ARG A 239 7.49 -13.46 14.56
CA ARG A 239 7.09 -13.30 13.15
C ARG A 239 7.04 -11.81 12.79
N HIS A 240 7.51 -11.50 11.59
CA HIS A 240 7.45 -10.15 11.06
C HIS A 240 6.08 -9.91 10.42
N PHE A 241 5.58 -8.68 10.53
CA PHE A 241 4.43 -8.18 9.81
C PHE A 241 4.70 -6.75 9.32
N THR A 242 3.95 -6.30 8.33
CA THR A 242 4.10 -4.95 7.77
C THR A 242 2.95 -4.07 8.23
N ALA A 243 3.26 -2.88 8.73
CA ALA A 243 2.28 -1.83 8.95
C ALA A 243 2.42 -0.74 7.89
N ILE A 244 1.34 -0.45 7.17
CA ILE A 244 1.22 0.72 6.29
C ILE A 244 0.62 1.84 7.14
N THR A 245 1.31 2.96 7.28
CA THR A 245 0.89 4.05 8.17
C THR A 245 -0.05 5.03 7.46
N ASP A 246 -0.74 5.86 8.24
CA ASP A 246 -1.63 6.92 7.72
C ASP A 246 -0.91 7.97 6.85
N ASP A 247 0.38 8.18 7.10
CA ASP A 247 1.27 9.01 6.30
C ASP A 247 2.11 8.20 5.28
N ARG A 248 1.63 6.99 4.93
CA ARG A 248 2.13 6.15 3.82
C ARG A 248 3.54 5.56 4.01
N HIS A 249 4.10 5.60 5.21
CA HIS A 249 5.30 4.83 5.54
C HIS A 249 4.98 3.34 5.65
N GLN A 250 6.00 2.51 5.43
CA GLN A 250 5.91 1.08 5.65
C GLN A 250 6.89 0.68 6.74
N LEU A 251 6.36 0.14 7.83
CA LEU A 251 7.14 -0.31 8.97
C LEU A 251 7.09 -1.84 9.03
N THR A 252 8.24 -2.49 8.92
CA THR A 252 8.34 -3.91 9.30
C THR A 252 8.40 -4.00 10.81
N LEU A 253 7.47 -4.73 11.41
CA LEU A 253 7.28 -4.83 12.85
C LEU A 253 7.29 -6.29 13.31
N ARG A 254 7.57 -6.51 14.59
CA ARG A 254 7.39 -7.79 15.27
C ARG A 254 6.95 -7.61 16.72
N VAL A 255 6.20 -8.57 17.23
CA VAL A 255 5.92 -8.68 18.67
C VAL A 255 7.08 -9.37 19.38
N GLU A 256 7.58 -8.75 20.44
CA GLU A 256 8.70 -9.28 21.21
C GLU A 256 8.69 -8.84 22.70
N GLN A 257 9.84 -9.07 23.36
CA GLN A 257 10.08 -8.95 24.80
C GLN A 257 9.31 -9.96 25.67
N GLN A 258 9.66 -9.99 26.96
CA GLN A 258 9.02 -10.88 27.93
C GLN A 258 7.51 -10.65 27.94
N ASN A 259 6.76 -11.74 27.78
CA ASN A 259 5.29 -11.78 27.73
C ASN A 259 4.66 -11.08 26.52
N ASN A 260 5.38 -10.95 25.39
CA ASN A 260 4.85 -10.36 24.15
C ASN A 260 4.29 -8.94 24.36
N LYS A 261 5.02 -8.12 25.14
CA LYS A 261 4.53 -6.83 25.64
C LYS A 261 4.92 -5.63 24.76
N ALA A 262 5.68 -5.84 23.69
CA ALA A 262 6.24 -4.77 22.89
C ALA A 262 6.15 -5.09 21.40
N ILE A 263 5.71 -4.11 20.60
CA ILE A 263 5.84 -4.11 19.15
C ILE A 263 7.04 -3.23 18.79
N THR A 264 7.95 -3.76 17.95
CA THR A 264 9.23 -3.11 17.61
C THR A 264 9.58 -3.34 16.14
N THR A 265 10.51 -2.55 15.62
CA THR A 265 11.18 -2.81 14.33
C THR A 265 12.30 -3.82 14.50
N PRO A 266 12.40 -4.85 13.63
CA PRO A 266 13.23 -6.02 13.89
C PRO A 266 14.73 -5.82 13.64
N VAL A 267 15.10 -4.94 12.70
CA VAL A 267 16.48 -4.70 12.26
C VAL A 267 17.12 -3.58 13.08
N ARG A 268 16.48 -2.41 13.13
CA ARG A 268 16.91 -1.27 13.95
C ARG A 268 15.76 -0.77 14.80
N ASN A 269 15.82 -1.04 16.10
CA ASN A 269 14.77 -0.62 17.04
C ASN A 269 14.56 0.92 17.08
N SER A 270 15.56 1.68 16.65
CA SER A 270 15.52 3.14 16.52
C SER A 270 14.56 3.63 15.45
N ASP A 271 14.32 2.87 14.38
CA ASP A 271 13.46 3.28 13.24
C ASP A 271 12.04 3.66 13.71
N LEU A 272 11.49 2.89 14.66
CA LEU A 272 10.17 3.17 15.22
C LEU A 272 10.13 4.49 15.99
N GLY A 273 11.18 4.82 16.74
CA GLY A 273 11.22 6.05 17.52
C GLY A 273 11.64 7.27 16.70
N GLU A 274 12.42 7.10 15.63
CA GLU A 274 12.66 8.13 14.60
C GLU A 274 11.31 8.49 13.93
N TYR A 275 10.54 7.48 13.51
CA TYR A 275 9.21 7.68 12.94
C TYR A 275 8.28 8.52 13.85
N PHE A 276 8.08 8.11 15.11
CA PHE A 276 7.19 8.86 16.01
C PHE A 276 7.71 10.27 16.32
N ARG A 277 9.02 10.47 16.48
CA ARG A 277 9.58 11.81 16.73
C ARG A 277 9.38 12.73 15.54
N ASN A 278 9.61 12.24 14.32
CA ASN A 278 9.36 13.00 13.11
C ASN A 278 7.88 13.38 12.98
N ARG A 279 6.96 12.44 13.24
CA ARG A 279 5.51 12.70 13.27
C ARG A 279 5.10 13.79 14.26
N LEU A 280 5.76 13.83 15.42
CA LEU A 280 5.54 14.83 16.47
C LEU A 280 6.30 16.15 16.22
N GLY A 281 7.07 16.28 15.14
CA GLY A 281 7.91 17.46 14.88
C GLY A 281 9.10 17.60 15.82
N LEU A 282 9.53 16.51 16.46
CA LEU A 282 10.64 16.47 17.40
C LEU A 282 11.95 16.04 16.71
N ALA A 283 13.07 16.56 17.20
CA ALA A 283 14.38 16.11 16.76
C ALA A 283 14.65 14.65 17.17
N ASN A 284 15.45 13.94 16.37
CA ASN A 284 15.92 12.60 16.71
C ASN A 284 16.57 12.56 18.10
N GLY A 285 16.14 11.60 18.90
CA GLY A 285 16.60 11.38 20.27
C GLY A 285 15.96 12.28 21.33
N ALA A 286 15.06 13.19 20.95
CA ALA A 286 14.33 14.01 21.92
C ALA A 286 13.46 13.15 22.85
N TYR A 287 13.27 13.64 24.08
CA TYR A 287 12.34 13.04 25.02
C TYR A 287 10.90 13.42 24.65
N VAL A 288 10.02 12.43 24.51
CA VAL A 288 8.60 12.64 24.19
C VAL A 288 7.83 12.91 25.48
N THR A 289 7.26 14.09 25.59
CA THR A 289 6.43 14.53 26.71
C THR A 289 4.94 14.35 26.43
N ARG A 290 4.11 14.48 27.47
CA ARG A 290 2.66 14.52 27.30
C ARG A 290 2.20 15.70 26.45
N ALA A 291 2.85 16.86 26.62
CA ALA A 291 2.54 18.06 25.84
C ALA A 291 2.77 17.85 24.33
N ASP A 292 3.80 17.11 23.93
CA ASP A 292 4.05 16.81 22.52
C ASP A 292 2.91 15.99 21.90
N LEU A 293 2.41 14.98 22.62
CA LEU A 293 1.27 14.16 22.19
C LEU A 293 -0.04 14.96 22.16
N ASP A 294 -0.27 15.82 23.16
CA ASP A 294 -1.46 16.68 23.21
C ASP A 294 -1.45 17.74 22.10
N GLN A 295 -0.28 18.33 21.81
CA GLN A 295 -0.11 19.28 20.70
C GLN A 295 -0.34 18.59 19.35
N TYR A 296 0.11 17.35 19.23
CA TYR A 296 -0.14 16.53 18.06
C TYR A 296 -1.61 16.13 17.92
N GLY A 297 -2.33 16.02 19.04
CA GLY A 297 -3.76 15.71 19.09
C GLY A 297 -4.08 14.22 19.28
N ARG A 298 -3.07 13.36 19.53
CA ARG A 298 -3.25 11.90 19.64
C ARG A 298 -2.32 11.27 20.67
N THR A 299 -2.85 10.35 21.49
CA THR A 299 -2.11 9.66 22.57
C THR A 299 -2.04 8.14 22.42
N ASP A 300 -2.48 7.62 21.29
CA ASP A 300 -2.57 6.19 20.98
C ASP A 300 -2.38 5.98 19.47
N VAL A 301 -2.21 4.72 19.08
CA VAL A 301 -2.22 4.29 17.68
C VAL A 301 -3.31 3.25 17.47
N LYS A 302 -4.06 3.36 16.38
CA LYS A 302 -5.03 2.34 15.97
C LYS A 302 -4.36 1.43 14.95
N PHE A 303 -4.34 0.13 15.23
CA PHE A 303 -4.00 -0.89 14.24
C PHE A 303 -5.27 -1.51 13.70
N VAL A 304 -5.30 -1.74 12.39
CA VAL A 304 -6.36 -2.47 11.72
C VAL A 304 -5.74 -3.64 10.98
N LYS A 305 -6.28 -4.83 11.20
CA LYS A 305 -5.79 -6.05 10.56
C LYS A 305 -6.33 -6.12 9.14
N LEU A 306 -5.48 -5.94 8.14
CA LEU A 306 -5.87 -6.06 6.73
C LEU A 306 -5.85 -7.53 6.29
N ASP A 307 -4.81 -8.25 6.72
CA ASP A 307 -4.65 -9.70 6.61
C ASP A 307 -3.73 -10.23 7.74
N ASP A 308 -3.24 -11.48 7.65
CA ASP A 308 -2.40 -12.08 8.68
C ASP A 308 -0.97 -11.50 8.78
N GLU A 309 -0.48 -10.83 7.73
CA GLU A 309 0.89 -10.30 7.66
C GLU A 309 0.94 -8.78 7.36
N THR A 310 -0.20 -8.17 7.07
CA THR A 310 -0.34 -6.75 6.72
C THR A 310 -1.37 -6.06 7.60
N PHE A 311 -0.97 -4.92 8.16
CA PHE A 311 -1.78 -4.07 9.01
C PHE A 311 -1.77 -2.64 8.49
N TYR A 312 -2.83 -1.92 8.79
CA TYR A 312 -2.85 -0.47 8.70
C TYR A 312 -2.61 0.11 10.10
N MET A 313 -1.76 1.14 10.22
CA MET A 313 -1.46 1.82 11.48
C MET A 313 -1.80 3.30 11.39
N ASP A 314 -2.82 3.72 12.13
CA ASP A 314 -3.27 5.10 12.18
C ASP A 314 -2.70 5.83 13.39
N PHE A 315 -1.98 6.91 13.11
CA PHE A 315 -1.53 7.89 14.09
C PHE A 315 -1.95 9.32 13.71
N SER A 316 -3.01 9.55 12.93
CA SER A 316 -3.35 10.91 12.42
C SER A 316 -4.02 11.88 13.40
#